data_AF-A0A418AGL6-F1
#
_entry.id   AF-A0A418AGL6-F1
#
_cell.length_a   1.000
_cell.length_b   1.000
_cell.length_c   1.000
_cell.angle_alpha   90.00
_cell.angle_beta   90.00
_cell.angle_gamma   90.00
#
_symmetry.space_group_name_H-M   'P 1'
#
loop_
_entity.id
_entity.type
_entity.pdbx_description
1 polymer ?
#
loop_
_entity_poly.entity_id
_entity_poly.type
_entity_poly.pdbx_seq_one_letter_code
_entity_poly.pdbx_strand_id
1 'polypeptide(L)'
;MDVPPSLSSLASGQQSITAKRITRWADMTKVYSCQTNGGQDSGRASQDVDAAPPPRRFHSAYHRVSVLLNLALTMSLVSTPLMAYATEPFPWTIPARDNFTWTSFDTYTAVATSMLQALYNNHTMGPGVVCMRSVDSNSHAVRYSLTFPPSHELVDHPFDAFRALVSFPGSLFYGAGLRAFVYDFLAANDSMRSMDATWQRCHHVRLLGQAVGEACTWIESTPAAQFTVYHDVVILETDVWSWVKLSYRSLLACYILRILWHQYYRHVAALHTQLQVVGLDDWPECASFHVVVGDPTGLVVSDPVVALVMVIDIFVSPTYLSMAAVRVGQFNDVLVFVLGCIYSSRNVWCGFLTMQLLTVAIKRSGKEAKFRPVHPDLLIVAAYCYGGPVVALCATTPVMALFHLVWGLFVPSEEAHEVIECITGN
;
A
#
# COMPACT_ATOMS: atom_id res chain seq x y z
N MET A 1 60.88 5.87 8.21
CA MET A 1 60.28 4.52 8.03
C MET A 1 59.29 4.37 9.17
N ASP A 2 58.10 4.92 8.96
CA ASP A 2 57.07 4.98 9.99
C ASP A 2 56.14 3.78 9.86
N VAL A 3 55.99 3.10 10.99
CA VAL A 3 55.24 1.87 11.19
C VAL A 3 53.74 2.14 10.99
N PRO A 4 52.99 1.30 10.25
CA PRO A 4 51.56 1.49 10.06
C PRO A 4 50.78 1.19 11.37
N PRO A 5 49.64 1.86 11.61
CA PRO A 5 48.83 1.61 12.80
C PRO A 5 48.18 0.23 12.74
N SER A 6 48.14 -0.42 13.90
CA SER A 6 47.65 -1.77 14.12
C SER A 6 46.14 -1.93 13.81
N LEU A 7 45.80 -3.08 13.25
CA LEU A 7 44.45 -3.60 12.96
C LEU A 7 43.50 -3.70 14.18
N SER A 8 43.93 -3.29 15.37
CA SER A 8 43.14 -3.31 16.61
C SER A 8 42.16 -2.14 16.76
N SER A 9 42.35 -1.03 16.01
CA SER A 9 41.46 0.15 16.14
C SER A 9 40.18 0.09 15.27
N LEU A 10 40.18 -0.72 14.21
CA LEU A 10 39.00 -0.95 13.36
C LEU A 10 37.99 -1.94 13.99
N ALA A 11 38.48 -2.89 14.80
CA ALA A 11 37.62 -3.86 15.48
C ALA A 11 36.82 -3.25 16.65
N SER A 12 37.37 -2.24 17.35
CA SER A 12 36.68 -1.59 18.48
C SER A 12 35.53 -0.68 18.03
N GLY A 13 35.65 -0.03 16.87
CA GLY A 13 34.58 0.77 16.26
C GLY A 13 33.38 -0.07 15.82
N GLN A 14 33.63 -1.26 15.28
CA GLN A 14 32.58 -2.16 14.77
C GLN A 14 31.85 -2.89 15.92
N GLN A 15 32.55 -3.23 17.01
CA GLN A 15 31.92 -3.72 18.24
C GLN A 15 31.09 -2.65 18.95
N SER A 16 31.55 -1.39 18.97
CA SER A 16 30.80 -0.26 19.58
C SER A 16 29.50 0.05 18.83
N ILE A 17 29.49 -0.04 17.49
CA ILE A 17 28.28 0.15 16.66
C ILE A 17 27.31 -1.03 16.82
N THR A 18 27.82 -2.25 16.96
CA THR A 18 26.99 -3.45 17.16
C THR A 18 26.39 -3.50 18.58
N ALA A 19 27.16 -3.11 19.59
CA ALA A 19 26.70 -2.98 20.97
C ALA A 19 25.67 -1.84 21.14
N LYS A 20 25.83 -0.71 20.44
CA LYS A 20 24.81 0.36 20.36
C LYS A 20 23.55 -0.06 19.61
N ARG A 21 23.66 -0.96 18.62
CA ARG A 21 22.48 -1.56 17.97
C ARG A 21 21.74 -2.42 18.99
N ILE A 22 22.42 -3.34 19.66
CA ILE A 22 21.82 -4.27 20.64
C ILE A 22 21.21 -3.56 21.84
N THR A 23 21.84 -2.50 22.37
CA THR A 23 21.27 -1.71 23.48
C THR A 23 20.03 -0.91 23.09
N ARG A 24 19.85 -0.54 21.82
CA ARG A 24 18.61 0.11 21.34
C ARG A 24 17.43 -0.87 21.17
N TRP A 25 17.70 -2.17 21.08
CA TRP A 25 16.66 -3.22 21.02
C TRP A 25 16.24 -3.72 22.41
N ALA A 26 17.02 -3.41 23.45
CA ALA A 26 16.75 -3.82 24.83
C ALA A 26 15.56 -3.08 25.48
N ASP A 27 15.10 -1.98 24.88
CA ASP A 27 13.97 -1.18 25.38
C ASP A 27 12.59 -1.63 24.83
N MET A 28 12.53 -2.56 23.88
CA MET A 28 11.26 -3.03 23.29
C MET A 28 10.60 -4.20 24.03
N THR A 29 11.19 -4.68 25.13
CA THR A 29 10.65 -5.81 25.92
C THR A 29 11.01 -5.66 27.40
N LYS A 30 10.41 -4.69 28.10
CA LYS A 30 10.45 -4.64 29.57
C LYS A 30 9.13 -4.21 30.15
N VAL A 31 8.26 -5.19 30.43
CA VAL A 31 7.25 -5.08 31.48
C VAL A 31 7.18 -6.44 32.17
N TYR A 32 7.95 -6.57 33.25
CA TYR A 32 7.86 -7.73 34.15
C TYR A 32 6.91 -7.35 35.28
N SER A 33 5.93 -8.20 35.58
CA SER A 33 5.17 -8.12 36.81
C SER A 33 5.65 -9.26 37.71
N CYS A 34 6.20 -8.91 38.87
CA CYS A 34 6.57 -9.85 39.90
C CYS A 34 5.42 -9.99 40.89
N GLN A 35 4.96 -11.23 41.10
CA GLN A 35 4.11 -11.56 42.23
C GLN A 35 5.00 -12.12 43.35
N THR A 36 5.02 -11.42 44.48
CA THR A 36 5.59 -11.92 45.73
C THR A 36 4.60 -12.87 46.39
N ASN A 37 5.09 -13.95 47.00
CA ASN A 37 4.25 -14.81 47.81
C ASN A 37 3.77 -14.00 49.02
N GLY A 38 2.46 -13.80 49.14
CA GLY A 38 1.83 -13.25 50.34
C GLY A 38 2.28 -14.05 51.57
N GLY A 39 2.75 -13.33 52.59
CA GLY A 39 3.42 -13.92 53.74
C GLY A 39 2.53 -14.82 54.60
N GLN A 40 3.11 -15.94 55.03
CA GLN A 40 2.87 -16.55 56.34
C GLN A 40 3.99 -17.58 56.59
N ASP A 41 4.97 -17.23 57.42
CA ASP A 41 5.18 -17.87 58.72
C ASP A 41 6.54 -17.51 59.35
N SER A 42 6.42 -17.10 60.60
CA SER A 42 7.50 -16.73 61.49
C SER A 42 8.07 -17.98 62.17
N GLY A 43 9.37 -18.19 62.01
CA GLY A 43 10.23 -18.79 63.04
C GLY A 43 10.36 -20.31 63.05
N ARG A 44 11.54 -20.81 62.64
CA ARG A 44 12.41 -21.64 63.50
C ARG A 44 13.78 -21.81 62.86
N ALA A 45 14.82 -21.44 63.59
CA ALA A 45 16.20 -21.79 63.28
C ALA A 45 16.43 -23.26 63.62
N SER A 46 17.06 -24.00 62.70
CA SER A 46 17.91 -25.15 62.99
C SER A 46 18.91 -25.33 61.84
N GLN A 47 20.18 -25.44 62.23
CA GLN A 47 21.34 -25.75 61.40
C GLN A 47 21.13 -27.04 60.61
N ASP A 48 21.51 -27.04 59.34
CA ASP A 48 22.06 -28.23 58.69
C ASP A 48 22.97 -27.87 57.50
N VAL A 49 24.14 -28.52 57.55
CA VAL A 49 25.20 -28.86 56.60
C VAL A 49 25.11 -28.36 55.14
N ASP A 50 26.27 -27.90 54.64
CA ASP A 50 26.64 -27.55 53.26
C ASP A 50 26.16 -28.54 52.19
N ALA A 51 24.88 -28.45 51.82
CA ALA A 51 24.40 -28.81 50.50
C ALA A 51 24.24 -27.51 49.72
N ALA A 52 24.92 -27.40 48.56
CA ALA A 52 24.65 -26.31 47.63
C ALA A 52 23.12 -26.22 47.44
N PRO A 53 22.49 -25.05 47.66
CA PRO A 53 21.05 -24.94 47.60
C PRO A 53 20.57 -25.50 46.26
N PRO A 54 19.48 -26.30 46.24
CA PRO A 54 18.95 -26.83 44.99
C PRO A 54 18.71 -25.66 44.03
N PRO A 55 18.99 -25.83 42.72
CA PRO A 55 18.85 -24.74 41.77
C PRO A 55 17.44 -24.17 41.88
N ARG A 56 17.33 -22.90 42.31
CA ARG A 56 16.06 -22.20 42.41
C ARG A 56 15.47 -22.13 41.00
N ARG A 57 14.44 -22.94 40.74
CA ARG A 57 13.67 -22.84 39.51
C ARG A 57 12.57 -21.82 39.73
N PHE A 58 12.62 -20.74 38.99
CA PHE A 58 11.59 -19.72 39.01
C PHE A 58 10.44 -20.11 38.09
N HIS A 59 9.20 -19.87 38.52
CA HIS A 59 8.04 -20.12 37.68
C HIS A 59 7.90 -18.99 36.65
N SER A 60 8.00 -19.28 35.36
CA SER A 60 7.85 -18.28 34.29
C SER A 60 6.71 -18.66 33.36
N ALA A 61 5.72 -17.79 33.23
CA ALA A 61 4.54 -18.00 32.38
C ALA A 61 4.36 -16.85 31.38
N TYR A 62 3.87 -17.16 30.19
CA TYR A 62 3.48 -16.13 29.23
C TYR A 62 2.13 -15.51 29.60
N HIS A 63 2.02 -14.20 29.42
CA HIS A 63 0.74 -13.52 29.54
C HIS A 63 -0.15 -13.83 28.32
N ARG A 64 -1.29 -14.49 28.55
CA ARG A 64 -2.14 -15.07 27.49
C ARG A 64 -2.63 -14.04 26.48
N VAL A 65 -3.13 -12.90 26.95
CA VAL A 65 -3.66 -11.85 26.06
C VAL A 65 -2.55 -11.26 25.18
N SER A 66 -1.35 -11.07 25.73
CA SER A 66 -0.23 -10.53 24.93
C SER A 66 0.22 -11.51 23.85
N VAL A 67 0.19 -12.83 24.14
CA VAL A 67 0.49 -13.84 23.13
C VAL A 67 -0.56 -13.84 22.01
N LEU A 68 -1.85 -13.76 22.35
CA LEU A 68 -2.92 -13.69 21.35
C LEU A 68 -2.80 -12.45 20.46
N LEU A 69 -2.58 -11.27 21.06
CA LEU A 69 -2.37 -10.03 20.31
C LEU A 69 -1.13 -10.10 19.42
N ASN A 70 -0.02 -10.63 19.94
CA ASN A 70 1.21 -10.82 19.18
C ASN A 70 1.02 -11.77 18.00
N LEU A 71 0.30 -12.88 18.17
CA LEU A 71 -0.03 -13.81 17.07
C LEU A 71 -0.86 -13.12 15.99
N ALA A 72 -1.87 -12.32 16.37
CA ALA A 72 -2.69 -11.56 15.43
C ALA A 72 -1.85 -10.55 14.63
N LEU A 73 -0.97 -9.80 15.30
CA LEU A 73 -0.06 -8.84 14.66
C LEU A 73 0.94 -9.53 13.74
N THR A 74 1.52 -10.65 14.16
CA THR A 74 2.43 -11.45 13.32
C THR A 74 1.74 -12.00 12.08
N MET A 75 0.52 -12.54 12.21
CA MET A 75 -0.26 -12.98 11.06
C MET A 75 -0.55 -11.83 10.11
N SER A 76 -0.94 -10.68 10.63
CA SER A 76 -1.14 -9.46 9.84
C SER A 76 0.13 -9.09 9.07
N LEU A 77 1.28 -8.99 9.74
CA LEU A 77 2.57 -8.66 9.13
C LEU A 77 2.98 -9.63 8.02
N VAL A 78 2.91 -10.94 8.28
CA VAL A 78 3.27 -11.97 7.29
C VAL A 78 2.30 -11.99 6.11
N SER A 79 1.02 -11.66 6.33
CA SER A 79 0.02 -11.57 5.28
C SER A 79 0.07 -10.28 4.46
N THR A 80 0.77 -9.24 4.93
CA THR A 80 0.82 -7.93 4.27
C THR A 80 1.17 -7.99 2.78
N PRO A 81 2.19 -8.75 2.33
CA PRO A 81 2.51 -8.87 0.90
C PRO A 81 1.37 -9.50 0.08
N LEU A 82 0.55 -10.35 0.70
CA LEU A 82 -0.55 -11.06 0.06
C LEU A 82 -1.86 -10.26 0.07
N MET A 83 -1.94 -9.20 0.88
CA MET A 83 -3.13 -8.34 1.00
C MET A 83 -3.58 -7.74 -0.34
N ALA A 84 -2.65 -7.58 -1.28
CA ALA A 84 -2.92 -7.17 -2.65
C ALA A 84 -4.00 -8.01 -3.36
N TYR A 85 -4.06 -9.31 -3.07
CA TYR A 85 -5.05 -10.25 -3.63
C TYR A 85 -6.46 -10.09 -3.05
N ALA A 86 -6.67 -9.17 -2.09
CA ALA A 86 -8.02 -8.75 -1.72
C ALA A 86 -8.76 -8.10 -2.90
N THR A 87 -8.03 -7.49 -3.85
CA THR A 87 -8.61 -6.87 -5.05
C THR A 87 -7.95 -7.30 -6.35
N GLU A 88 -6.67 -7.71 -6.33
CA GLU A 88 -6.00 -8.30 -7.49
C GLU A 88 -6.50 -9.74 -7.76
N PRO A 89 -6.62 -10.17 -9.02
CA PRO A 89 -6.88 -11.56 -9.37
C PRO A 89 -5.71 -12.47 -8.99
N PHE A 90 -6.01 -13.73 -8.71
CA PHE A 90 -4.99 -14.78 -8.57
C PHE A 90 -4.50 -15.25 -9.94
N PRO A 91 -3.29 -15.85 -10.05
CA PRO A 91 -2.73 -16.24 -11.35
C PRO A 91 -3.60 -17.19 -12.16
N TRP A 92 -4.32 -18.10 -11.50
CA TRP A 92 -5.24 -19.05 -12.16
C TRP A 92 -6.61 -18.46 -12.54
N THR A 93 -6.85 -17.18 -12.23
CA THR A 93 -8.06 -16.44 -12.62
C THR A 93 -7.81 -15.44 -13.74
N ILE A 94 -6.58 -15.33 -14.23
CA ILE A 94 -6.22 -14.43 -15.33
C ILE A 94 -6.75 -15.03 -16.63
N PRO A 95 -7.53 -14.28 -17.42
CA PRO A 95 -8.01 -14.76 -18.70
C PRO A 95 -6.86 -14.89 -19.70
N ALA A 96 -6.86 -15.98 -20.47
CA ALA A 96 -6.03 -16.06 -21.67
C ALA A 96 -6.51 -14.99 -22.66
N ARG A 97 -5.59 -14.15 -23.16
CA ARG A 97 -5.94 -13.09 -24.09
C ARG A 97 -4.99 -13.10 -25.27
N ASP A 98 -5.56 -12.95 -26.46
CA ASP A 98 -4.79 -12.74 -27.68
C ASP A 98 -4.14 -11.36 -27.63
N ASN A 99 -2.86 -11.29 -28.01
CA ASN A 99 -2.17 -10.02 -28.17
C ASN A 99 -2.95 -9.18 -29.17
N PHE A 100 -3.43 -8.03 -28.72
CA PHE A 100 -4.08 -7.12 -29.63
C PHE A 100 -3.06 -6.63 -30.67
N THR A 101 -3.20 -7.06 -31.92
CA THR A 101 -2.40 -6.60 -33.04
C THR A 101 -3.08 -5.39 -33.66
N TRP A 102 -2.78 -4.21 -33.14
CA TRP A 102 -3.43 -2.97 -33.56
C TRP A 102 -2.84 -2.44 -34.88
N THR A 103 -3.70 -2.13 -35.85
CA THR A 103 -3.32 -1.51 -37.13
C THR A 103 -3.37 0.02 -37.06
N SER A 104 -4.42 0.61 -36.46
CA SER A 104 -4.56 2.06 -36.20
C SER A 104 -5.30 2.35 -34.89
N PHE A 105 -5.03 3.51 -34.28
CA PHE A 105 -5.61 3.94 -33.00
C PHE A 105 -7.13 4.15 -33.06
N ASP A 106 -7.66 4.64 -34.18
CA ASP A 106 -9.11 4.82 -34.36
C ASP A 106 -9.86 3.48 -34.41
N THR A 107 -9.29 2.50 -35.13
CA THR A 107 -9.84 1.14 -35.19
C THR A 107 -9.80 0.50 -33.80
N TYR A 108 -8.69 0.68 -33.09
CA TYR A 108 -8.55 0.26 -31.71
C TYR A 108 -9.64 0.87 -30.82
N THR A 109 -9.84 2.19 -30.86
CA THR A 109 -10.85 2.88 -30.04
C THR A 109 -12.24 2.34 -30.29
N ALA A 110 -12.63 2.10 -31.55
CA ALA A 110 -13.93 1.55 -31.90
C ALA A 110 -14.11 0.10 -31.38
N VAL A 111 -13.10 -0.76 -31.56
CA VAL A 111 -13.16 -2.16 -31.13
C VAL A 111 -13.14 -2.27 -29.61
N ALA A 112 -12.24 -1.55 -28.93
CA ALA A 112 -12.13 -1.58 -27.48
C ALA A 112 -13.40 -1.03 -26.81
N THR A 113 -13.93 0.09 -27.30
CA THR A 113 -15.16 0.68 -26.74
C THR A 113 -16.36 -0.24 -26.97
N SER A 114 -16.53 -0.81 -28.17
CA SER A 114 -17.64 -1.73 -28.44
C SER A 114 -17.59 -2.99 -27.57
N MET A 115 -16.40 -3.54 -27.31
CA MET A 115 -16.22 -4.65 -26.38
C MET A 115 -16.62 -4.26 -24.96
N LEU A 116 -16.19 -3.08 -24.49
CA LEU A 116 -16.50 -2.61 -23.13
C LEU A 116 -17.98 -2.27 -22.97
N GLN A 117 -18.61 -1.60 -23.93
CA GLN A 117 -20.05 -1.33 -23.94
C GLN A 117 -20.91 -2.60 -23.92
N ALA A 118 -20.44 -3.68 -24.56
CA ALA A 118 -21.13 -4.96 -24.49
C ALA A 118 -21.11 -5.58 -23.08
N LEU A 119 -20.05 -5.34 -22.31
CA LEU A 119 -19.90 -5.79 -20.92
C LEU A 119 -20.59 -4.85 -19.92
N TYR A 120 -20.47 -3.54 -20.15
CA TYR A 120 -20.84 -2.48 -19.24
C TYR A 120 -21.83 -1.55 -19.93
N ASN A 121 -23.09 -1.67 -19.55
CA ASN A 121 -24.18 -0.85 -20.07
C ASN A 121 -25.28 -0.74 -19.03
N ASN A 122 -26.35 -0.02 -19.36
CA ASN A 122 -27.46 0.21 -18.46
C ASN A 122 -28.24 -1.06 -18.08
N HIS A 123 -28.10 -2.16 -18.84
CA HIS A 123 -28.70 -3.45 -18.51
C HIS A 123 -27.84 -4.27 -17.55
N THR A 124 -26.52 -4.25 -17.71
CA THR A 124 -25.59 -5.01 -16.85
C THR A 124 -25.28 -4.27 -15.55
N MET A 125 -25.19 -2.93 -15.59
CA MET A 125 -25.00 -2.08 -14.42
C MET A 125 -26.35 -1.54 -13.94
N GLY A 126 -26.95 -2.21 -12.95
CA GLY A 126 -28.24 -1.81 -12.38
C GLY A 126 -28.26 -0.35 -11.87
N PRO A 127 -29.45 0.27 -11.73
CA PRO A 127 -29.56 1.66 -11.26
C PRO A 127 -28.89 1.84 -9.89
N GLY A 128 -27.94 2.78 -9.80
CA GLY A 128 -27.18 3.03 -8.57
C GLY A 128 -25.87 2.25 -8.43
N VAL A 129 -25.58 1.28 -9.32
CA VAL A 129 -24.26 0.67 -9.41
C VAL A 129 -23.30 1.65 -10.06
N VAL A 130 -22.31 2.11 -9.28
CA VAL A 130 -21.33 3.10 -9.72
C VAL A 130 -20.02 2.45 -10.17
N CYS A 131 -19.62 1.33 -9.56
CA CYS A 131 -18.40 0.62 -9.89
C CYS A 131 -18.72 -0.87 -10.09
N MET A 132 -18.21 -1.47 -11.16
CA MET A 132 -18.35 -2.91 -11.41
C MET A 132 -17.00 -3.50 -11.83
N ARG A 133 -16.79 -4.78 -11.51
CA ARG A 133 -15.63 -5.56 -11.94
C ARG A 133 -16.12 -6.79 -12.68
N SER A 134 -15.55 -7.04 -13.86
CA SER A 134 -15.64 -8.31 -14.55
C SER A 134 -14.36 -9.11 -14.31
N VAL A 135 -14.49 -10.30 -13.75
CA VAL A 135 -13.36 -11.21 -13.51
C VAL A 135 -12.89 -11.82 -14.84
N ASP A 136 -13.82 -12.24 -15.69
CA ASP A 136 -13.54 -12.93 -16.95
C ASP A 136 -12.77 -12.07 -17.96
N SER A 137 -12.98 -10.77 -17.94
CA SER A 137 -12.25 -9.81 -18.79
C SER A 137 -11.18 -9.03 -18.03
N ASN A 138 -10.94 -9.35 -16.75
CA ASN A 138 -10.08 -8.57 -15.84
C ASN A 138 -10.22 -7.05 -16.06
N SER A 139 -11.47 -6.58 -16.05
CA SER A 139 -11.79 -5.19 -16.34
C SER A 139 -12.66 -4.59 -15.25
N HIS A 140 -12.67 -3.27 -15.22
CA HIS A 140 -13.41 -2.47 -14.28
C HIS A 140 -14.16 -1.38 -15.03
N ALA A 141 -15.34 -1.06 -14.54
CA ALA A 141 -16.16 0.04 -15.06
C ALA A 141 -16.55 0.98 -13.93
N VAL A 142 -16.57 2.26 -14.22
CA VAL A 142 -17.07 3.30 -13.33
C VAL A 142 -18.04 4.20 -14.08
N ARG A 143 -19.24 4.36 -13.54
CA ARG A 143 -20.35 5.06 -14.20
C ARG A 143 -20.89 6.18 -13.32
N TYR A 144 -20.81 7.42 -13.81
CA TYR A 144 -21.40 8.59 -13.16
C TYR A 144 -22.51 9.20 -14.01
N SER A 145 -23.56 9.69 -13.35
CA SER A 145 -24.57 10.54 -13.96
C SER A 145 -24.22 12.00 -13.67
N LEU A 146 -23.98 12.77 -14.71
CA LEU A 146 -23.50 14.15 -14.63
C LEU A 146 -24.47 15.09 -15.34
N THR A 147 -24.61 16.29 -14.78
CA THR A 147 -25.33 17.41 -15.39
C THR A 147 -24.33 18.53 -15.62
N PHE A 148 -24.29 19.06 -16.84
CA PHE A 148 -23.40 20.14 -17.19
C PHE A 148 -24.20 21.40 -17.54
N PRO A 149 -23.66 22.59 -17.26
CA PRO A 149 -24.24 23.82 -17.78
C PRO A 149 -24.16 23.87 -19.32
N PRO A 150 -24.92 24.78 -19.95
CA PRO A 150 -24.84 25.02 -21.39
C PRO A 150 -23.41 25.29 -21.86
N SER A 151 -23.08 24.89 -23.09
CA SER A 151 -21.71 24.98 -23.63
C SER A 151 -21.12 26.40 -23.61
N HIS A 152 -21.93 27.41 -23.89
CA HIS A 152 -21.49 28.81 -23.90
C HIS A 152 -20.92 29.29 -22.56
N GLU A 153 -21.42 28.77 -21.43
CA GLU A 153 -20.91 29.13 -20.09
C GLU A 153 -19.53 28.51 -19.79
N LEU A 154 -19.19 27.41 -20.45
CA LEU A 154 -17.93 26.67 -20.22
C LEU A 154 -16.82 27.10 -21.17
N VAL A 155 -17.16 27.49 -22.40
CA VAL A 155 -16.18 27.92 -23.41
C VAL A 155 -15.48 29.22 -22.99
N ASP A 156 -16.22 30.15 -22.40
CA ASP A 156 -15.69 31.46 -21.98
C ASP A 156 -14.91 31.40 -20.65
N HIS A 157 -15.00 30.28 -19.93
CA HIS A 157 -14.46 30.11 -18.58
C HIS A 157 -13.63 28.81 -18.44
N PRO A 158 -12.32 28.83 -18.80
CA PRO A 158 -11.48 27.62 -18.82
C PRO A 158 -11.31 26.96 -17.44
N PHE A 159 -11.41 27.74 -16.36
CA PHE A 159 -11.39 27.19 -15.00
C PHE A 159 -12.65 26.37 -14.68
N ASP A 160 -13.80 26.78 -15.19
CA ASP A 160 -15.06 26.06 -14.99
C ASP A 160 -15.14 24.82 -15.88
N ALA A 161 -14.59 24.87 -17.09
CA ALA A 161 -14.35 23.68 -17.91
C ALA A 161 -13.43 22.66 -17.21
N PHE A 162 -12.37 23.13 -16.54
CA PHE A 162 -11.50 22.25 -15.75
C PHE A 162 -12.22 21.66 -14.52
N ARG A 163 -13.05 22.45 -13.83
CA ARG A 163 -13.90 21.94 -12.73
C ARG A 163 -14.92 20.90 -13.23
N ALA A 164 -15.48 21.10 -14.42
CA ALA A 164 -16.33 20.11 -15.05
C ALA A 164 -15.56 18.82 -15.35
N LEU A 165 -14.33 18.90 -15.89
CA LEU A 165 -13.45 17.74 -16.08
C LEU A 165 -13.19 16.96 -14.79
N VAL A 166 -12.96 17.64 -13.66
CA VAL A 166 -12.75 16.99 -12.35
C VAL A 166 -13.93 16.10 -11.96
N SER A 167 -15.13 16.43 -12.42
CA SER A 167 -16.37 15.69 -12.12
C SER A 167 -16.48 14.37 -12.91
N PHE A 168 -15.67 14.16 -13.96
CA PHE A 168 -15.69 12.93 -14.74
C PHE A 168 -15.11 11.75 -13.93
N PRO A 169 -15.67 10.54 -14.08
CA PRO A 169 -15.11 9.34 -13.46
C PRO A 169 -13.71 9.06 -13.99
N GLY A 170 -12.76 8.73 -13.10
CA GLY A 170 -11.38 8.42 -13.51
C GLY A 170 -10.57 9.60 -14.05
N SER A 171 -11.07 10.84 -13.95
CA SER A 171 -10.44 12.06 -14.49
C SER A 171 -8.99 12.26 -14.05
N LEU A 172 -8.61 11.80 -12.85
CA LEU A 172 -7.23 11.77 -12.34
C LEU A 172 -6.24 11.06 -13.29
N PHE A 173 -6.72 10.08 -14.05
CA PHE A 173 -5.92 9.25 -14.94
C PHE A 173 -6.02 9.68 -16.40
N TYR A 174 -6.67 10.79 -16.73
CA TYR A 174 -6.86 11.19 -18.13
C TYR A 174 -5.57 11.74 -18.75
N GLY A 175 -5.15 11.10 -19.84
CA GLY A 175 -4.08 11.61 -20.72
C GLY A 175 -4.50 12.85 -21.50
N ALA A 176 -3.59 13.43 -22.29
CA ALA A 176 -3.91 14.62 -23.08
C ALA A 176 -5.07 14.40 -24.05
N GLY A 177 -5.12 13.22 -24.68
CA GLY A 177 -6.21 12.84 -25.58
C GLY A 177 -7.58 12.78 -24.92
N LEU A 178 -7.71 12.08 -23.79
CA LEU A 178 -8.98 12.01 -23.04
C LEU A 178 -9.41 13.38 -22.50
N ARG A 179 -8.46 14.22 -22.06
CA ARG A 179 -8.77 15.59 -21.64
C ARG A 179 -9.27 16.44 -22.81
N ALA A 180 -8.62 16.36 -23.97
CA ALA A 180 -9.07 17.06 -25.19
C ALA A 180 -10.49 16.61 -25.57
N PHE A 181 -10.75 15.29 -25.56
CA PHE A 181 -12.08 14.73 -25.78
C PHE A 181 -13.15 15.28 -24.83
N VAL A 182 -12.86 15.39 -23.54
CA VAL A 182 -13.80 15.99 -22.58
C VAL A 182 -14.02 17.46 -22.89
N TYR A 183 -12.97 18.22 -23.20
CA TYR A 183 -13.14 19.63 -23.55
C TYR A 183 -13.92 19.82 -24.84
N ASP A 184 -13.74 18.97 -25.84
CA ASP A 184 -14.52 18.99 -27.09
C ASP A 184 -16.01 18.71 -26.80
N PHE A 185 -16.32 17.76 -25.92
CA PHE A 185 -17.68 17.50 -25.45
C PHE A 185 -18.28 18.69 -24.70
N LEU A 186 -17.50 19.30 -23.79
CA LEU A 186 -17.94 20.48 -23.04
C LEU A 186 -18.07 21.72 -23.92
N ALA A 187 -17.35 21.82 -25.03
CA ALA A 187 -17.51 22.90 -26.00
C ALA A 187 -18.66 22.66 -26.99
N ALA A 188 -19.06 21.41 -27.21
CA ALA A 188 -20.12 21.06 -28.16
C ALA A 188 -21.50 21.59 -27.73
N ASN A 189 -22.29 22.01 -28.72
CA ASN A 189 -23.66 22.47 -28.50
C ASN A 189 -24.57 21.33 -28.02
N ASP A 190 -25.68 21.66 -27.35
CA ASP A 190 -26.57 20.68 -26.73
C ASP A 190 -27.07 19.60 -27.69
N SER A 191 -27.36 19.97 -28.95
CA SER A 191 -27.78 19.02 -29.98
C SER A 191 -26.70 17.98 -30.34
N MET A 192 -25.43 18.38 -30.33
CA MET A 192 -24.29 17.49 -30.56
C MET A 192 -23.99 16.62 -29.35
N ARG A 193 -24.14 17.17 -28.13
CA ARG A 193 -23.98 16.41 -26.89
C ARG A 193 -25.00 15.29 -26.78
N SER A 194 -26.22 15.50 -27.29
CA SER A 194 -27.29 14.50 -27.30
C SER A 194 -27.22 13.49 -28.45
N MET A 195 -26.18 13.52 -29.31
CA MET A 195 -26.01 12.49 -30.34
C MET A 195 -25.41 11.22 -29.73
N ASP A 196 -26.20 10.14 -29.70
CA ASP A 196 -25.86 8.88 -29.03
C ASP A 196 -24.60 8.15 -29.55
N ALA A 197 -24.05 8.53 -30.71
CA ALA A 197 -23.02 7.75 -31.39
C ALA A 197 -21.61 8.38 -31.43
N THR A 198 -21.41 9.61 -30.94
CA THR A 198 -20.17 10.36 -31.25
C THR A 198 -19.16 10.49 -30.10
N TRP A 199 -19.55 10.20 -28.86
CA TRP A 199 -18.71 10.53 -27.70
C TRP A 199 -18.05 9.32 -27.09
N GLN A 200 -16.95 8.89 -27.69
CA GLN A 200 -16.09 7.84 -27.17
C GLN A 200 -14.61 8.12 -27.45
N ARG A 201 -13.74 7.76 -26.52
CA ARG A 201 -12.30 7.77 -26.72
C ARG A 201 -11.59 6.79 -25.79
N CYS A 202 -10.54 6.15 -26.29
CA CYS A 202 -9.67 5.30 -25.48
C CYS A 202 -8.27 5.90 -25.35
N HIS A 203 -7.44 5.27 -24.52
CA HIS A 203 -6.00 5.48 -24.48
C HIS A 203 -5.28 4.24 -23.93
N HIS A 204 -4.01 4.11 -24.30
CA HIS A 204 -3.14 3.05 -23.81
C HIS A 204 -2.51 3.45 -22.48
N VAL A 205 -2.55 2.55 -21.50
CA VAL A 205 -1.89 2.73 -20.21
C VAL A 205 -0.60 1.94 -20.21
N ARG A 206 0.53 2.65 -20.12
CA ARG A 206 1.87 2.04 -20.13
C ARG A 206 2.60 2.23 -18.81
N LEU A 207 3.49 1.27 -18.54
CA LEU A 207 4.50 1.36 -17.50
C LEU A 207 5.84 0.96 -18.12
N LEU A 208 6.76 1.91 -18.22
CA LEU A 208 8.11 1.72 -18.78
C LEU A 208 8.04 1.25 -20.24
N GLY A 209 7.12 1.85 -21.01
CA GLY A 209 6.86 1.50 -22.40
C GLY A 209 6.07 0.20 -22.61
N GLN A 210 5.80 -0.56 -21.55
CA GLN A 210 5.01 -1.80 -21.63
C GLN A 210 3.53 -1.50 -21.39
N ALA A 211 2.65 -2.01 -22.24
CA ALA A 211 1.20 -1.88 -22.06
C ALA A 211 0.75 -2.69 -20.82
N VAL A 212 0.17 -2.00 -19.84
CA VAL A 212 -0.33 -2.58 -18.59
C VAL A 212 -1.84 -2.50 -18.46
N GLY A 213 -2.48 -1.68 -19.30
CA GLY A 213 -3.91 -1.52 -19.33
C GLY A 213 -4.37 -0.75 -20.56
N GLU A 214 -5.67 -0.84 -20.80
CA GLU A 214 -6.39 -0.09 -21.81
C GLU A 214 -7.55 0.60 -21.11
N ALA A 215 -7.77 1.89 -21.35
CA ALA A 215 -8.93 2.55 -20.77
C ALA A 215 -9.72 3.33 -21.80
N CYS A 216 -11.04 3.29 -21.67
CA CYS A 216 -11.98 3.93 -22.57
C CYS A 216 -13.01 4.72 -21.78
N THR A 217 -13.34 5.90 -22.28
CA THR A 217 -14.40 6.74 -21.75
C THR A 217 -15.41 6.98 -22.85
N TRP A 218 -16.69 6.79 -22.54
CA TRP A 218 -17.78 7.19 -23.42
C TRP A 218 -18.91 7.84 -22.65
N ILE A 219 -19.75 8.58 -23.39
CA ILE A 219 -20.81 9.40 -22.83
C ILE A 219 -22.12 9.05 -23.55
N GLU A 220 -23.12 8.69 -22.78
CA GLU A 220 -24.48 8.41 -23.25
C GLU A 220 -25.42 9.53 -22.80
N SER A 221 -26.27 10.01 -23.71
CA SER A 221 -27.33 10.94 -23.33
C SER A 221 -28.45 10.17 -22.64
N THR A 222 -28.96 10.72 -21.54
CA THR A 222 -30.12 10.15 -20.84
C THR A 222 -31.28 11.16 -20.82
N PRO A 223 -32.53 10.69 -20.69
CA PRO A 223 -33.68 11.57 -20.58
C PRO A 223 -33.49 12.62 -19.46
N ALA A 224 -34.01 13.83 -19.67
CA ALA A 224 -33.90 14.99 -18.76
C ALA A 224 -32.52 15.68 -18.70
N ALA A 225 -31.81 15.77 -19.83
CA ALA A 225 -30.55 16.53 -19.97
C ALA A 225 -29.44 16.06 -19.00
N GLN A 226 -29.47 14.78 -18.63
CA GLN A 226 -28.42 14.13 -17.86
C GLN A 226 -27.54 13.32 -18.82
N PHE A 227 -26.25 13.23 -18.49
CA PHE A 227 -25.28 12.43 -19.24
C PHE A 227 -24.77 11.32 -18.35
N THR A 228 -24.76 10.10 -18.87
CA THR A 228 -24.13 8.97 -18.21
C THR A 228 -22.75 8.79 -18.79
N VAL A 229 -21.72 9.01 -17.97
CA VAL A 229 -20.33 8.86 -18.36
C VAL A 229 -19.80 7.55 -17.80
N TYR A 230 -19.26 6.73 -18.68
CA TYR A 230 -18.56 5.51 -18.33
C TYR A 230 -17.07 5.73 -18.50
N HIS A 231 -16.29 5.25 -17.54
CA HIS A 231 -14.85 5.14 -17.65
C HIS A 231 -14.42 3.75 -17.22
N ASP A 232 -13.89 3.03 -18.19
CA ASP A 232 -13.64 1.61 -18.08
C ASP A 232 -12.18 1.32 -18.34
N VAL A 233 -11.63 0.38 -17.58
CA VAL A 233 -10.24 -0.04 -17.65
C VAL A 233 -10.18 -1.55 -17.80
N VAL A 234 -9.54 -2.00 -18.86
CA VAL A 234 -9.13 -3.39 -19.04
C VAL A 234 -7.69 -3.52 -18.59
N ILE A 235 -7.42 -4.37 -17.61
CA ILE A 235 -6.06 -4.59 -17.14
C ILE A 235 -5.39 -5.64 -18.03
N LEU A 236 -4.23 -5.29 -18.58
CA LEU A 236 -3.41 -6.17 -19.41
C LEU A 236 -2.37 -6.85 -18.53
N GLU A 237 -2.81 -7.88 -17.80
CA GLU A 237 -1.92 -8.71 -17.00
C GLU A 237 -1.74 -10.08 -17.66
N THR A 238 -0.49 -10.51 -17.81
CA THR A 238 -0.17 -11.83 -18.35
C THR A 238 -0.12 -12.88 -17.25
N ASP A 239 -0.45 -14.13 -17.62
CA ASP A 239 -0.39 -15.30 -16.73
C ASP A 239 0.99 -15.46 -16.06
N VAL A 240 2.06 -15.34 -16.85
CA VAL A 240 3.45 -15.43 -16.39
C VAL A 240 3.72 -14.34 -15.35
N TRP A 241 3.29 -13.10 -15.60
CA TRP A 241 3.53 -11.99 -14.68
C TRP A 241 2.79 -12.18 -13.35
N SER A 242 1.56 -12.70 -13.38
CA SER A 242 0.81 -12.99 -12.16
C SER A 242 1.50 -14.05 -11.29
N TRP A 243 2.03 -15.11 -11.90
CA TRP A 243 2.80 -16.13 -11.18
C TRP A 243 4.09 -15.59 -10.59
N VAL A 244 4.77 -14.68 -11.31
CA VAL A 244 5.94 -13.97 -10.80
C VAL A 244 5.57 -13.14 -9.56
N LYS A 245 4.49 -12.34 -9.62
CA LYS A 245 4.00 -11.56 -8.47
C LYS A 245 3.67 -12.45 -7.27
N LEU A 246 2.96 -13.57 -7.49
CA LEU A 246 2.58 -14.48 -6.40
C LEU A 246 3.81 -15.12 -5.75
N SER A 247 4.75 -15.59 -6.56
CA SER A 247 5.99 -16.21 -6.09
C SER A 247 6.81 -15.20 -5.28
N TYR A 248 6.96 -13.99 -5.81
CA TYR A 248 7.66 -12.89 -5.16
C TYR A 248 7.03 -12.49 -3.81
N ARG A 249 5.71 -12.30 -3.76
CA ARG A 249 4.97 -11.96 -2.52
C ARG A 249 5.05 -13.07 -1.48
N SER A 250 5.01 -14.33 -1.92
CA SER A 250 5.15 -15.50 -1.05
C SER A 250 6.56 -15.61 -0.47
N LEU A 251 7.60 -15.36 -1.29
CA LEU A 251 8.98 -15.30 -0.82
C LEU A 251 9.19 -14.17 0.19
N LEU A 252 8.58 -13.01 -0.03
CA LEU A 252 8.63 -11.90 0.92
C LEU A 252 7.93 -12.25 2.25
N ALA A 253 6.76 -12.89 2.21
CA ALA A 253 6.08 -13.37 3.41
C ALA A 253 6.95 -14.34 4.22
N CYS A 254 7.60 -15.30 3.55
CA CYS A 254 8.58 -16.21 4.16
C CYS A 254 9.79 -15.46 4.73
N TYR A 255 10.28 -14.43 4.04
CA TYR A 255 11.38 -13.60 4.50
C TYR A 255 11.03 -12.80 5.77
N ILE A 256 9.81 -12.24 5.84
CA ILE A 256 9.29 -11.57 7.04
C ILE A 256 9.20 -12.57 8.20
N LEU A 257 8.66 -13.77 7.96
CA LEU A 257 8.60 -14.81 8.99
C LEU A 257 9.99 -15.21 9.49
N ARG A 258 10.98 -15.29 8.60
CA ARG A 258 12.38 -15.54 8.95
C ARG A 258 12.95 -14.41 9.84
N ILE A 259 12.69 -13.15 9.52
CA ILE A 259 13.09 -12.01 10.36
C ILE A 259 12.47 -12.13 11.75
N LEU A 260 11.16 -12.33 11.82
CA LEU A 260 10.42 -12.47 13.08
C LEU A 260 10.97 -13.63 13.92
N TRP A 261 11.25 -14.77 13.31
CA TRP A 261 11.82 -15.90 14.02
C TRP A 261 13.20 -15.57 14.61
N HIS A 262 14.14 -15.12 13.76
CA HIS A 262 15.54 -14.97 14.16
C HIS A 262 15.81 -13.76 15.05
N GLN A 263 15.08 -12.67 14.86
CA GLN A 263 15.32 -11.38 15.53
C GLN A 263 14.28 -11.04 16.60
N TYR A 264 13.15 -11.76 16.68
CA TYR A 264 12.13 -11.55 17.70
C TYR A 264 11.88 -12.82 18.54
N TYR A 265 11.26 -13.85 17.96
CA TYR A 265 10.79 -15.02 18.73
C TYR A 265 11.91 -15.81 19.39
N ARG A 266 13.05 -15.98 18.72
CA ARG A 266 14.21 -16.65 19.31
C ARG A 266 14.71 -15.94 20.58
N HIS A 267 14.65 -14.62 20.63
CA HIS A 267 15.05 -13.84 21.79
C HIS A 267 14.01 -13.89 22.91
N VAL A 268 12.72 -13.89 22.57
CA VAL A 268 11.62 -14.09 23.54
C VAL A 268 11.70 -15.48 24.19
N ALA A 269 11.99 -16.51 23.40
CA ALA A 269 12.20 -17.87 23.90
C ALA A 269 13.44 -17.97 24.79
N ALA A 270 14.57 -17.38 24.36
CA ALA A 270 15.80 -17.36 25.16
C ALA A 270 15.58 -16.64 26.50
N LEU A 271 14.92 -15.48 26.51
CA LEU A 271 14.58 -14.74 27.73
C LEU A 271 13.73 -15.59 28.69
N HIS A 272 12.69 -16.27 28.16
CA HIS A 272 11.84 -17.15 28.97
C HIS A 272 12.64 -18.27 29.64
N THR A 273 13.53 -18.93 28.89
CA THR A 273 14.40 -19.99 29.46
C THR A 273 15.41 -19.46 30.48
N GLN A 274 16.00 -18.28 30.25
CA GLN A 274 16.95 -17.67 31.18
C GLN A 274 16.29 -17.25 32.49
N LEU A 275 15.06 -16.73 32.43
CA LEU A 275 14.28 -16.39 33.64
C LEU A 275 13.95 -17.62 34.49
N GLN A 276 13.77 -18.80 33.88
CA GLN A 276 13.53 -20.05 34.62
C GLN A 276 14.78 -20.57 35.34
N VAL A 277 15.96 -20.35 34.76
CA VAL A 277 17.24 -20.94 35.24
C VAL A 277 18.00 -19.99 36.17
N VAL A 278 18.07 -18.71 35.81
CA VAL A 278 18.92 -17.71 36.50
C VAL A 278 18.08 -16.79 37.38
N GLY A 279 16.86 -16.44 36.96
CA GLY A 279 16.06 -15.42 37.64
C GLY A 279 16.64 -14.01 37.44
N LEU A 280 16.28 -13.08 38.33
CA LEU A 280 16.76 -11.69 38.33
C LEU A 280 17.45 -11.40 39.67
N ASP A 281 18.74 -11.12 39.65
CA ASP A 281 19.56 -10.89 40.87
C ASP A 281 19.03 -9.72 41.71
N ASP A 282 18.47 -8.71 41.07
CA ASP A 282 17.91 -7.51 41.73
C ASP A 282 16.61 -7.79 42.50
N TRP A 283 15.97 -8.96 42.32
CA TRP A 283 14.65 -9.28 42.89
C TRP A 283 14.59 -10.69 43.51
N PRO A 284 15.31 -10.92 44.63
CA PRO A 284 15.42 -12.25 45.25
C PRO A 284 14.09 -12.78 45.83
N GLU A 285 13.09 -11.93 46.03
CA GLU A 285 11.76 -12.28 46.56
C GLU A 285 10.76 -12.73 45.48
N CYS A 286 11.10 -12.59 44.19
CA CYS A 286 10.20 -12.96 43.11
C CYS A 286 10.16 -14.47 42.92
N ALA A 287 9.02 -15.08 43.26
CA ALA A 287 8.77 -16.51 43.05
C ALA A 287 8.29 -16.82 41.62
N SER A 288 7.70 -15.83 40.93
CA SER A 288 7.14 -16.02 39.60
C SER A 288 7.30 -14.80 38.67
N PHE A 289 7.50 -15.08 37.39
CA PHE A 289 7.64 -14.11 36.31
C PHE A 289 6.53 -14.27 35.28
N HIS A 290 5.97 -13.13 34.85
CA HIS A 290 5.09 -13.08 33.69
C HIS A 290 5.80 -12.41 32.51
N VAL A 291 5.98 -13.15 31.42
CA VAL A 291 6.57 -12.64 30.18
C VAL A 291 5.46 -12.05 29.31
N VAL A 292 5.52 -10.73 29.10
CA VAL A 292 4.64 -10.00 28.19
C VAL A 292 5.31 -9.92 26.82
N VAL A 293 4.64 -10.45 25.80
CA VAL A 293 5.15 -10.44 24.42
C VAL A 293 4.66 -9.17 23.72
N GLY A 294 5.60 -8.32 23.29
CA GLY A 294 5.30 -7.02 22.66
C GLY A 294 4.89 -7.11 21.17
N ASP A 295 4.88 -5.95 20.51
CA ASP A 295 4.61 -5.84 19.08
C ASP A 295 5.91 -5.94 18.25
N PRO A 296 6.02 -6.89 17.29
CA PRO A 296 7.19 -7.01 16.44
C PRO A 296 7.15 -6.10 15.19
N THR A 297 6.10 -5.31 14.97
CA THR A 297 5.92 -4.48 13.76
C THR A 297 7.12 -3.59 13.48
N GLY A 298 7.64 -2.90 14.51
CA GLY A 298 8.79 -2.01 14.35
C GLY A 298 10.04 -2.69 13.79
N LEU A 299 10.22 -3.99 14.05
CA LEU A 299 11.35 -4.78 13.53
C LEU A 299 11.23 -4.99 12.02
N VAL A 300 10.04 -5.39 11.54
CA VAL A 300 9.78 -5.67 10.13
C VAL A 300 9.79 -4.39 9.31
N VAL A 301 9.13 -3.35 9.81
CA VAL A 301 9.02 -2.04 9.17
C VAL A 301 10.37 -1.32 9.06
N SER A 302 11.28 -1.58 10.00
CA SER A 302 12.63 -1.00 9.99
C SER A 302 13.61 -1.76 9.10
N ASP A 303 13.22 -2.90 8.52
CA ASP A 303 14.07 -3.65 7.59
C ASP A 303 14.05 -2.97 6.20
N PRO A 304 15.21 -2.54 5.68
CA PRO A 304 15.28 -1.83 4.40
C PRO A 304 14.94 -2.69 3.20
N VAL A 305 15.17 -4.01 3.29
CA VAL A 305 14.84 -4.94 2.21
C VAL A 305 13.32 -5.07 2.15
N VAL A 306 12.66 -5.30 3.29
CA VAL A 306 11.19 -5.40 3.33
C VAL A 306 10.55 -4.12 2.79
N ALA A 307 10.96 -2.95 3.27
CA ALA A 307 10.39 -1.68 2.83
C ALA A 307 10.60 -1.42 1.33
N LEU A 308 11.81 -1.65 0.82
CA LEU A 308 12.11 -1.46 -0.61
C LEU A 308 11.29 -2.41 -1.50
N VAL A 309 11.24 -3.69 -1.12
CA VAL A 309 10.51 -4.73 -1.86
C VAL A 309 9.01 -4.41 -1.84
N MET A 310 8.42 -4.02 -0.71
CA MET A 310 7.02 -3.60 -0.65
C MET A 310 6.72 -2.38 -1.52
N VAL A 311 7.65 -1.42 -1.61
CA VAL A 311 7.48 -0.25 -2.50
C VAL A 311 7.54 -0.68 -3.98
N ILE A 312 8.47 -1.56 -4.35
CA ILE A 312 8.53 -2.13 -5.70
C ILE A 312 7.22 -2.86 -6.04
N ASP A 313 6.66 -3.64 -5.11
CA ASP A 313 5.38 -4.36 -5.26
C ASP A 313 4.20 -3.44 -5.60
N ILE A 314 4.22 -2.19 -5.12
CA ILE A 314 3.22 -1.17 -5.45
C ILE A 314 3.41 -0.69 -6.90
N PHE A 315 4.66 -0.40 -7.29
CA PHE A 315 4.97 0.12 -8.63
C PHE A 315 4.76 -0.90 -9.75
N VAL A 316 4.87 -2.20 -9.46
CA VAL A 316 4.60 -3.27 -10.45
C VAL A 316 3.12 -3.57 -10.65
N SER A 317 2.23 -2.95 -9.88
CA SER A 317 0.77 -3.13 -9.98
C SER A 317 0.03 -1.77 -10.10
N PRO A 318 0.43 -0.88 -11.03
CA PRO A 318 -0.06 0.50 -11.07
C PRO A 318 -1.55 0.58 -11.46
N THR A 319 -2.02 -0.32 -12.32
CA THR A 319 -3.43 -0.35 -12.77
C THR A 319 -4.39 -0.77 -11.68
N TYR A 320 -3.99 -1.68 -10.79
CA TYR A 320 -4.80 -2.01 -9.62
C TYR A 320 -4.78 -0.89 -8.58
N LEU A 321 -3.66 -0.17 -8.47
CA LEU A 321 -3.57 1.02 -7.62
C LEU A 321 -4.44 2.17 -8.14
N SER A 322 -4.47 2.40 -9.45
CA SER A 322 -5.36 3.40 -10.04
C SER A 322 -6.82 3.06 -9.79
N MET A 323 -7.21 1.78 -9.97
CA MET A 323 -8.57 1.35 -9.66
C MET A 323 -8.91 1.49 -8.18
N ALA A 324 -7.98 1.17 -7.27
CA ALA A 324 -8.18 1.43 -5.85
C ALA A 324 -8.40 2.93 -5.56
N ALA A 325 -7.66 3.82 -6.21
CA ALA A 325 -7.83 5.27 -6.09
C ALA A 325 -9.22 5.72 -6.56
N VAL A 326 -9.73 5.17 -7.68
CA VAL A 326 -11.10 5.49 -8.14
C VAL A 326 -12.16 4.99 -7.14
N ARG A 327 -11.93 3.82 -6.52
CA ARG A 327 -12.84 3.25 -5.50
C ARG A 327 -12.92 4.07 -4.22
N VAL A 328 -11.81 4.69 -3.80
CA VAL A 328 -11.79 5.57 -2.61
C VAL A 328 -12.68 6.81 -2.80
N GLY A 329 -12.99 7.21 -4.03
CA GLY A 329 -13.95 8.28 -4.31
C GLY A 329 -15.43 7.87 -4.17
N GLN A 330 -15.73 6.58 -3.97
CA GLN A 330 -17.10 6.04 -4.01
C GLN A 330 -17.79 6.03 -2.65
N PHE A 331 -18.21 7.21 -2.16
CA PHE A 331 -18.84 7.31 -0.83
C PHE A 331 -20.22 6.63 -0.71
N ASN A 332 -20.89 6.36 -1.84
CA ASN A 332 -22.22 5.74 -1.86
C ASN A 332 -22.18 4.20 -1.71
N ASP A 333 -21.05 3.56 -2.04
CA ASP A 333 -20.84 2.13 -1.88
C ASP A 333 -19.71 1.89 -0.87
N VAL A 334 -20.10 1.68 0.39
CA VAL A 334 -19.18 1.52 1.51
C VAL A 334 -18.22 0.35 1.31
N LEU A 335 -18.66 -0.74 0.67
CA LEU A 335 -17.81 -1.91 0.45
C LEU A 335 -16.70 -1.58 -0.56
N VAL A 336 -17.07 -0.97 -1.69
CA VAL A 336 -16.12 -0.53 -2.72
C VAL A 336 -15.13 0.47 -2.13
N PHE A 337 -15.61 1.44 -1.35
CA PHE A 337 -14.78 2.40 -0.63
C PHE A 337 -13.78 1.72 0.31
N VAL A 338 -14.24 0.79 1.17
CA VAL A 338 -13.38 0.08 2.12
C VAL A 338 -12.34 -0.77 1.39
N LEU A 339 -12.70 -1.46 0.31
CA LEU A 339 -11.74 -2.21 -0.51
C LEU A 339 -10.69 -1.29 -1.15
N GLY A 340 -11.10 -0.10 -1.60
CA GLY A 340 -10.18 0.95 -2.05
C GLY A 340 -9.20 1.35 -0.95
N CYS A 341 -9.70 1.69 0.24
CA CYS A 341 -8.88 2.07 1.40
C CYS A 341 -7.91 0.97 1.83
N ILE A 342 -8.36 -0.28 1.88
CA ILE A 342 -7.53 -1.45 2.22
C ILE A 342 -6.37 -1.57 1.22
N TYR A 343 -6.64 -1.51 -0.07
CA TYR A 343 -5.59 -1.62 -1.07
C TYR A 343 -4.64 -0.40 -1.04
N SER A 344 -5.19 0.81 -0.90
CA SER A 344 -4.42 2.05 -0.80
C SER A 344 -3.54 2.11 0.45
N SER A 345 -3.87 1.38 1.51
CA SER A 345 -3.05 1.32 2.74
C SER A 345 -1.62 0.85 2.47
N ARG A 346 -1.39 0.09 1.38
CA ARG A 346 -0.05 -0.34 0.93
C ARG A 346 0.90 0.85 0.72
N ASN A 347 0.41 2.05 0.40
CA ASN A 347 1.24 3.25 0.25
C ASN A 347 1.97 3.66 1.56
N VAL A 348 1.58 3.14 2.73
CA VAL A 348 2.32 3.35 3.99
C VAL A 348 3.79 2.93 3.88
N TRP A 349 4.08 1.92 3.04
CA TRP A 349 5.44 1.43 2.83
C TRP A 349 6.35 2.44 2.16
N CYS A 350 5.80 3.32 1.32
CA CYS A 350 6.54 4.47 0.79
C CYS A 350 7.00 5.38 1.93
N GLY A 351 6.11 5.66 2.89
CA GLY A 351 6.44 6.44 4.09
C GLY A 351 7.53 5.79 4.95
N PHE A 352 7.46 4.47 5.15
CA PHE A 352 8.51 3.74 5.87
C PHE A 352 9.87 3.81 5.18
N LEU A 353 9.91 3.58 3.86
CA LEU A 353 11.14 3.69 3.08
C LEU A 353 11.70 5.12 3.14
N THR A 354 10.86 6.14 2.99
CA THR A 354 11.26 7.55 3.12
C THR A 354 11.85 7.84 4.50
N MET A 355 11.24 7.35 5.58
CA MET A 355 11.77 7.54 6.95
C MET A 355 13.12 6.87 7.14
N GLN A 356 13.34 5.68 6.56
CA GLN A 356 14.63 5.01 6.60
C GLN A 356 15.71 5.78 5.82
N LEU A 357 15.40 6.22 4.60
CA LEU A 357 16.31 7.02 3.77
C LEU A 357 16.64 8.36 4.43
N LEU A 358 15.64 9.04 5.00
CA LEU A 358 15.81 10.28 5.74
C LEU A 358 16.68 10.07 6.98
N THR A 359 16.50 8.96 7.70
CA THR A 359 17.36 8.59 8.83
C THR A 359 18.82 8.45 8.40
N VAL A 360 19.09 7.79 7.27
CA VAL A 360 20.46 7.70 6.71
C VAL A 360 21.01 9.08 6.35
N ALA A 361 20.22 9.93 5.70
CA ALA A 361 20.63 11.28 5.32
C ALA A 361 20.92 12.19 6.52
N ILE A 362 20.07 12.16 7.55
CA ILE A 362 20.25 12.92 8.80
C ILE A 362 21.52 12.48 9.52
N LYS A 363 21.75 11.16 9.61
CA LYS A 363 22.95 10.58 10.22
C LYS A 363 24.22 11.00 9.51
N ARG A 364 24.22 10.90 8.17
CA ARG A 364 25.34 11.37 7.34
C ARG A 364 25.59 12.87 7.49
N SER A 365 24.55 13.65 7.74
CA SER A 365 24.64 15.10 7.94
C SER A 365 24.98 15.53 9.37
N GLY A 366 25.05 14.60 10.33
CA GLY A 366 25.28 14.90 11.76
C GLY A 366 24.17 15.73 12.41
N LYS A 367 22.96 15.79 11.83
CA LYS A 367 21.86 16.67 12.29
C LYS A 367 20.88 15.95 13.23
N GLU A 368 21.26 14.82 13.82
CA GLU A 368 20.38 13.99 14.66
C GLU A 368 19.69 14.78 15.77
N ALA A 369 20.39 15.73 16.40
CA ALA A 369 19.85 16.56 17.48
C ALA A 369 18.66 17.45 17.08
N LYS A 370 18.44 17.67 15.77
CA LYS A 370 17.33 18.50 15.27
C LYS A 370 16.05 17.70 15.03
N PHE A 371 16.12 16.37 15.04
CA PHE A 371 15.00 15.51 14.69
C PHE A 371 14.60 14.63 15.88
N ARG A 372 13.30 14.44 16.07
CA ARG A 372 12.76 13.47 17.03
C ARG A 372 12.42 12.16 16.29
N PRO A 373 12.68 10.99 16.89
CA PRO A 373 12.27 9.73 16.30
C PRO A 373 10.74 9.66 16.21
N VAL A 374 10.24 9.20 15.08
CA VAL A 374 8.81 8.96 14.84
C VAL A 374 8.51 7.49 15.16
N HIS A 375 7.46 7.24 15.94
CA HIS A 375 6.99 5.88 16.18
C HIS A 375 6.31 5.32 14.92
N PRO A 376 6.62 4.09 14.48
CA PRO A 376 6.03 3.50 13.28
C PRO A 376 4.50 3.40 13.37
N ASP A 377 3.95 3.16 14.56
CA ASP A 377 2.51 3.03 14.80
C ASP A 377 1.76 4.31 14.46
N LEU A 378 2.34 5.48 14.76
CA LEU A 378 1.76 6.77 14.39
C LEU A 378 1.72 6.95 12.87
N LEU A 379 2.75 6.45 12.16
CA LEU A 379 2.76 6.51 10.71
C LEU A 379 1.72 5.57 10.10
N ILE A 380 1.53 4.38 10.68
CA ILE A 380 0.49 3.44 10.29
C ILE A 380 -0.88 4.09 10.44
N VAL A 381 -1.19 4.60 11.64
CA VAL A 381 -2.46 5.28 11.92
C VAL A 381 -2.68 6.46 10.97
N ALA A 382 -1.65 7.30 10.77
CA ALA A 382 -1.73 8.43 9.85
C ALA A 382 -2.00 7.97 8.40
N ALA A 383 -1.33 6.92 7.92
CA ALA A 383 -1.54 6.40 6.57
C ALA A 383 -2.95 5.83 6.38
N TYR A 384 -3.50 5.13 7.38
CA TYR A 384 -4.89 4.64 7.31
C TYR A 384 -5.92 5.77 7.38
N CYS A 385 -5.70 6.77 8.25
CA CYS A 385 -6.63 7.89 8.41
C CYS A 385 -6.58 8.88 7.25
N TYR A 386 -5.40 9.17 6.71
CA TYR A 386 -5.21 10.22 5.70
C TYR A 386 -5.00 9.67 4.27
N GLY A 387 -4.56 8.42 4.10
CA GLY A 387 -4.24 7.89 2.77
C GLY A 387 -5.43 7.94 1.80
N GLY A 388 -6.58 7.41 2.21
CA GLY A 388 -7.81 7.48 1.43
C GLY A 388 -8.26 8.93 1.16
N PRO A 389 -8.47 9.75 2.20
CA PRO A 389 -8.88 11.15 2.03
C PRO A 389 -7.95 12.00 1.15
N VAL A 390 -6.63 11.80 1.23
CA VAL A 390 -5.66 12.49 0.37
C VAL A 390 -5.81 12.05 -1.08
N VAL A 391 -5.98 10.75 -1.34
CA VAL A 391 -6.24 10.25 -2.70
C VAL A 391 -7.56 10.79 -3.24
N ALA A 392 -8.61 10.82 -2.43
CA ALA A 392 -9.89 11.43 -2.79
C ALA A 392 -9.72 12.91 -3.12
N LEU A 393 -9.01 13.67 -2.29
CA LEU A 393 -8.71 15.08 -2.55
C LEU A 393 -7.98 15.26 -3.89
N CYS A 394 -6.98 14.44 -4.18
CA CYS A 394 -6.28 14.48 -5.47
C CYS A 394 -7.22 14.16 -6.64
N ALA A 395 -8.14 13.21 -6.47
CA ALA A 395 -9.07 12.77 -7.52
C ALA A 395 -10.28 13.69 -7.72
N THR A 396 -10.69 14.48 -6.72
CA THR A 396 -11.90 15.30 -6.76
C THR A 396 -11.62 16.81 -6.75
N THR A 397 -10.36 17.22 -6.89
CA THR A 397 -9.98 18.64 -6.92
C THR A 397 -9.00 18.95 -8.06
N PRO A 398 -8.81 20.23 -8.38
CA PRO A 398 -7.79 20.70 -9.33
C PRO A 398 -6.36 20.20 -9.10
N VAL A 399 -6.04 19.64 -7.92
CA VAL A 399 -4.73 19.05 -7.61
C VAL A 399 -4.36 17.94 -8.60
N MET A 400 -5.34 17.26 -9.23
CA MET A 400 -5.07 16.25 -10.27
C MET A 400 -4.24 16.76 -11.45
N ALA A 401 -4.19 18.08 -11.69
CA ALA A 401 -3.36 18.67 -12.75
C ALA A 401 -1.87 18.27 -12.60
N LEU A 402 -1.39 18.10 -11.37
CA LEU A 402 -0.03 17.63 -11.11
C LEU A 402 0.18 16.20 -11.64
N PHE A 403 -0.82 15.34 -11.50
CA PHE A 403 -0.78 13.97 -12.01
C PHE A 403 -0.85 13.96 -13.55
N HIS A 404 -1.71 14.79 -14.15
CA HIS A 404 -1.79 14.92 -15.61
C HIS A 404 -0.45 15.34 -16.23
N LEU A 405 0.31 16.21 -15.55
CA LEU A 405 1.66 16.58 -15.96
C LEU A 405 2.60 15.38 -15.89
N VAL A 406 2.63 14.69 -14.75
CA VAL A 406 3.50 13.52 -14.53
C VAL A 406 3.25 12.42 -15.57
N TRP A 407 1.99 12.11 -15.86
CA TRP A 407 1.61 11.06 -16.83
C TRP A 407 2.03 11.36 -18.27
N GLY A 408 2.28 12.63 -18.61
CA GLY A 408 2.72 13.06 -19.93
C GLY A 408 4.24 13.25 -20.08
N LEU A 409 5.01 13.26 -18.99
CA LEU A 409 6.44 13.63 -19.02
C LEU A 409 7.29 12.71 -19.90
N PHE A 410 6.96 11.41 -19.95
CA PHE A 410 7.74 10.39 -20.64
C PHE A 410 7.07 9.85 -21.91
N VAL A 411 5.99 10.51 -22.36
CA VAL A 411 5.25 10.11 -23.56
C VAL A 411 5.84 10.85 -24.77
N PRO A 412 6.24 10.14 -25.85
CA PRO A 412 6.65 10.79 -27.09
C PRO A 412 5.55 11.71 -27.64
N SER A 413 5.93 12.84 -28.24
CA SER A 413 4.96 13.82 -28.75
C SER A 413 4.02 13.26 -29.81
N GLU A 414 4.47 12.25 -30.57
CA GLU A 414 3.68 11.58 -31.61
C GLU A 414 2.49 10.80 -31.01
N GLU A 415 2.65 10.27 -29.80
CA GLU A 415 1.66 9.43 -29.11
C GLU A 415 0.97 10.14 -27.95
N ALA A 416 1.23 11.45 -27.76
CA ALA A 416 0.77 12.22 -26.59
C ALA A 416 -0.75 12.21 -26.38
N HIS A 417 -1.53 12.02 -27.45
CA HIS A 417 -2.99 11.97 -27.42
C HIS A 417 -3.56 10.53 -27.36
N GLU A 418 -2.69 9.53 -27.34
CA GLU A 418 -3.04 8.11 -27.41
C GLU A 418 -2.58 7.32 -26.18
N VAL A 419 -1.56 7.82 -25.46
CA VAL A 419 -0.86 7.07 -24.40
C VAL A 419 -0.76 7.88 -23.11
N ILE A 420 -0.76 7.17 -21.98
CA ILE A 420 -0.25 7.66 -20.68
C ILE A 420 0.86 6.74 -20.15
N GLU A 421 1.85 7.32 -19.48
CA GLU A 421 2.90 6.58 -18.78
C GLU A 421 2.73 6.71 -17.27
N CYS A 422 2.56 5.60 -16.56
CA CYS A 422 2.32 5.57 -15.11
C CYS A 422 3.59 5.78 -14.26
N ILE A 423 4.67 6.33 -14.81
CA ILE A 423 5.95 6.52 -14.12
C ILE A 423 6.18 8.00 -13.78
N THR A 424 6.58 8.26 -12.54
CA THR A 424 7.47 9.39 -12.21
C THR A 424 8.90 8.99 -12.58
N GLY A 425 9.32 9.19 -13.82
CA GLY A 425 10.62 8.72 -14.31
C GLY A 425 11.83 9.43 -13.71
N ASN A 426 12.92 8.65 -13.69
CA ASN A 426 14.29 8.83 -13.18
C ASN A 426 14.86 10.24 -13.04
#